data_AF-A0A382NNE6-F1
#
_entry.id   AF-A0A382NNE6-F1
#
_cell.length_a   1.000
_cell.length_b   1.000
_cell.length_c   1.000
_cell.angle_alpha   90.00
_cell.angle_beta   90.00
_cell.angle_gamma   90.00
#
_symmetry.space_group_name_H-M   'P 1'
#
loop_
_entity.id
_entity.type
_entity.pdbx_description
1 polymer ?
#
loop_
_entity_poly.entity_id
_entity_poly.type
_entity_poly.pdbx_seq_one_letter_code
_entity_poly.pdbx_strand_id
1 'polypeptide(L)'
;MKSMTKQSLILFSFVLSSVAILADHHKEVEIKQTKYIPGTWKRTWINTNGKAGSMTKVIRAAKETNHFVETINGNRQLRFKVEPVVGNMLKFHGIEGRTINKEQSSWNDWQKNNISYLFQVDEFFWNEVFRDLENSTKRRFSRVITDDNGHSYQDLAR
;
A
#
# COMPACT_ATOMS: atom_id res chain seq x y z
N MET A 1 -25.47 -16.81 -68.65
CA MET A 1 -24.66 -17.10 -67.45
C MET A 1 -23.28 -16.45 -67.60
N LYS A 2 -23.09 -15.25 -67.05
CA LYS A 2 -21.83 -14.71 -66.45
C LYS A 2 -22.05 -13.23 -66.11
N SER A 3 -21.75 -12.91 -64.86
CA SER A 3 -22.15 -11.70 -64.15
C SER A 3 -21.23 -10.51 -64.43
N MET A 4 -21.82 -9.32 -64.35
CA MET A 4 -21.11 -8.05 -64.22
C MET A 4 -20.63 -7.88 -62.78
N THR A 5 -19.41 -7.39 -62.59
CA THR A 5 -18.96 -6.82 -61.31
C THR A 5 -18.39 -5.43 -61.60
N LYS A 6 -19.12 -4.39 -61.21
CA LYS A 6 -18.57 -3.04 -61.00
C LYS A 6 -18.16 -2.95 -59.54
N GLN A 7 -16.87 -2.72 -59.30
CA GLN A 7 -16.34 -2.37 -57.98
C GLN A 7 -16.93 -1.04 -57.54
N SER A 8 -17.46 -1.00 -56.31
CA SER A 8 -17.86 0.24 -55.65
C SER A 8 -16.97 0.42 -54.42
N LEU A 9 -16.14 1.45 -54.46
CA LEU A 9 -15.23 1.88 -53.40
C LEU A 9 -16.05 2.63 -52.35
N ILE A 10 -16.11 2.12 -51.11
CA ILE A 10 -16.76 2.80 -49.99
C ILE A 10 -15.66 3.40 -49.10
N LEU A 11 -15.58 4.73 -49.07
CA LEU A 11 -14.74 5.49 -48.14
C LEU A 11 -15.41 5.52 -46.76
N PHE A 12 -14.75 4.96 -45.75
CA PHE A 12 -15.14 5.11 -44.34
C PHE A 12 -14.34 6.27 -43.72
N SER A 13 -15.01 7.40 -43.48
CA SER A 13 -14.46 8.52 -42.72
C SER A 13 -14.64 8.25 -41.22
N PHE A 14 -13.56 7.91 -40.52
CA PHE A 14 -13.54 7.80 -39.07
C PHE A 14 -13.43 9.20 -38.45
N VAL A 15 -14.51 9.67 -37.82
CA VAL A 15 -14.46 10.86 -36.97
C VAL A 15 -13.87 10.45 -35.62
N LEU A 16 -12.63 10.84 -35.36
CA LEU A 16 -12.04 10.76 -34.02
C LEU A 16 -12.66 11.87 -33.16
N SER A 17 -13.65 11.53 -32.36
CA SER A 17 -14.06 12.35 -31.21
C SER A 17 -13.01 12.21 -30.11
N SER A 18 -12.17 13.22 -29.95
CA SER A 18 -11.26 13.37 -28.81
C SER A 18 -12.08 13.58 -27.54
N VAL A 19 -12.21 12.53 -26.73
CA VAL A 19 -12.74 12.65 -25.37
C VAL A 19 -11.69 13.37 -24.54
N ALA A 20 -11.92 14.66 -24.27
CA ALA A 20 -11.15 15.40 -23.29
C ALA A 20 -11.43 14.77 -21.91
N ILE A 21 -10.43 14.05 -21.37
CA ILE A 21 -10.47 13.56 -20.01
C ILE A 21 -10.33 14.78 -19.10
N LEU A 22 -11.45 15.28 -18.59
CA LEU A 22 -11.46 16.18 -17.45
C LEU A 22 -10.82 15.44 -16.28
N ALA A 23 -9.65 15.91 -15.85
CA ALA A 23 -9.00 15.42 -14.65
C ALA A 23 -9.90 15.76 -13.46
N ASP A 24 -10.72 14.79 -13.05
CA ASP A 24 -11.66 14.95 -11.96
C ASP A 24 -10.89 15.22 -10.66
N HIS A 25 -11.12 16.40 -10.08
CA HIS A 25 -10.60 16.76 -8.77
C HIS A 25 -11.44 16.10 -7.67
N HIS A 26 -11.63 14.79 -7.78
CA HIS A 26 -12.27 14.00 -6.74
C HIS A 26 -11.44 14.10 -5.46
N LYS A 27 -11.99 14.73 -4.42
CA LYS A 27 -11.45 14.61 -3.08
C LYS A 27 -11.36 13.13 -2.73
N GLU A 28 -10.16 12.65 -2.41
CA GLU A 28 -9.98 11.28 -1.97
C GLU A 28 -10.90 10.99 -0.78
N VAL A 29 -11.73 9.95 -0.92
CA VAL A 29 -12.64 9.52 0.14
C VAL A 29 -11.83 8.83 1.22
N GLU A 30 -12.09 9.19 2.48
CA GLU A 30 -11.45 8.55 3.63
C GLU A 30 -11.84 7.06 3.70
N ILE A 31 -10.85 6.18 3.78
CA ILE A 31 -11.05 4.76 3.98
C ILE A 31 -11.22 4.52 5.48
N LYS A 32 -12.39 4.07 5.93
CA LYS A 32 -12.69 3.92 7.37
C LYS A 32 -11.63 3.07 8.11
N GLN A 33 -11.16 2.00 7.49
CA GLN A 33 -10.17 1.09 8.06
C GLN A 33 -8.80 1.77 8.30
N THR A 34 -8.48 2.85 7.60
CA THR A 34 -7.15 3.46 7.73
C THR A 34 -6.96 4.22 9.05
N LYS A 35 -8.03 4.52 9.78
CA LYS A 35 -7.97 5.13 11.13
C LYS A 35 -7.22 4.28 12.14
N TYR A 36 -7.16 2.97 11.89
CA TYR A 36 -6.58 1.99 12.82
C TYR A 36 -5.14 1.58 12.45
N ILE A 37 -4.62 2.08 11.32
CA ILE A 37 -3.26 1.81 10.82
C ILE A 37 -2.17 2.46 11.70
N PRO A 38 -2.30 3.74 12.11
CA PRO A 38 -1.26 4.38 12.91
C PRO A 38 -0.97 3.61 14.20
N GLY A 39 0.31 3.57 14.59
CA GLY A 39 0.76 2.89 15.79
C GLY A 39 2.16 2.30 15.67
N THR A 40 2.57 1.60 16.74
CA THR A 40 3.83 0.88 16.79
C THR A 40 3.58 -0.62 16.69
N TRP A 41 4.28 -1.27 15.78
CA TRP A 41 4.09 -2.65 15.38
C TRP A 41 5.40 -3.41 15.46
N LYS A 42 5.37 -4.64 15.96
CA LYS A 42 6.54 -5.50 16.09
C LYS A 42 6.28 -6.83 15.41
N ARG A 43 7.20 -7.22 14.54
CA ARG A 43 7.29 -8.59 14.02
C ARG A 43 8.46 -9.29 14.70
N THR A 44 8.25 -10.52 15.09
CA THR A 44 9.30 -11.44 15.54
C THR A 44 9.30 -12.65 14.62
N TRP A 45 10.48 -13.24 14.41
CA TRP A 45 10.61 -14.47 13.61
C TRP A 45 11.82 -15.26 14.09
N ILE A 46 11.84 -16.55 13.75
CA ILE A 46 13.04 -17.39 13.84
C ILE A 46 13.53 -17.60 12.41
N ASN A 47 14.81 -17.34 12.16
CA ASN A 47 15.39 -17.56 10.82
C ASN A 47 15.78 -19.04 10.63
N THR A 48 16.30 -19.39 9.45
CA THR A 48 16.70 -20.76 9.11
C THR A 48 17.84 -21.32 9.98
N ASN A 49 18.60 -20.48 10.69
CA ASN A 49 19.66 -20.91 11.61
C ASN A 49 19.24 -20.90 13.08
N GLY A 50 17.93 -20.81 13.36
CA GLY A 50 17.37 -20.87 14.71
C GLY A 50 17.53 -19.58 15.52
N LYS A 51 18.10 -18.51 14.96
CA LYS A 51 18.23 -17.23 15.65
C LYS A 51 16.93 -16.44 15.57
N ALA A 52 16.54 -15.88 16.71
CA ALA A 52 15.44 -14.94 16.79
C ALA A 52 15.82 -13.60 16.13
N GLY A 53 14.90 -13.08 15.31
CA GLY A 53 14.95 -11.76 14.73
C GLY A 53 13.72 -10.95 15.12
N SER A 54 13.83 -9.63 15.08
CA SER A 54 12.69 -8.74 15.24
C SER A 54 12.79 -7.49 14.37
N MET A 55 11.65 -6.89 14.09
CA MET A 55 11.51 -5.65 13.37
C MET A 55 10.42 -4.82 14.02
N THR A 56 10.69 -3.54 14.24
CA THR A 56 9.70 -2.59 14.73
C THR A 56 9.36 -1.62 13.61
N LYS A 57 8.07 -1.34 13.44
CA LYS A 57 7.54 -0.32 12.56
C LYS A 57 6.77 0.70 13.38
N VAL A 58 6.95 1.97 13.09
CA VAL A 58 6.12 3.06 13.63
C VAL A 58 5.45 3.72 12.45
N ILE A 59 4.12 3.67 12.42
CA ILE A 59 3.31 4.19 11.31
C ILE A 59 2.50 5.37 11.81
N ARG A 60 2.60 6.48 11.07
CA ARG A 60 1.89 7.73 11.37
C ARG A 60 1.09 8.16 10.15
N ALA A 61 -0.10 8.72 10.37
CA ALA A 61 -0.84 9.39 9.32
C ALA A 61 -0.03 10.58 8.78
N ALA A 62 -0.06 10.76 7.47
CA ALA A 62 0.44 11.96 6.80
C ALA A 62 -0.66 13.03 6.76
N LYS A 63 -0.35 14.17 6.13
CA LYS A 63 -1.32 15.27 6.00
C LYS A 63 -2.41 14.94 4.97
N GLU A 64 -2.04 14.22 3.93
CA GLU A 64 -2.93 13.79 2.85
C GLU A 64 -3.80 12.60 3.29
N THR A 65 -5.06 12.59 2.89
CA THR A 65 -6.02 11.51 3.20
C THR A 65 -5.46 10.18 2.73
N ASN A 66 -5.58 9.12 3.54
CA ASN A 66 -5.08 7.77 3.23
C ASN A 66 -3.56 7.67 2.99
N HIS A 67 -2.77 8.70 3.34
CA HIS A 67 -1.32 8.66 3.23
C HIS A 67 -0.66 8.45 4.59
N PHE A 68 0.47 7.75 4.59
CA PHE A 68 1.16 7.33 5.81
C PHE A 68 2.67 7.40 5.67
N VAL A 69 3.34 7.59 6.81
CA VAL A 69 4.79 7.45 6.94
C VAL A 69 5.09 6.27 7.85
N GLU A 70 5.73 5.25 7.28
CA GLU A 70 6.23 4.09 8.01
C GLU A 70 7.72 4.28 8.33
N THR A 71 8.09 4.16 9.59
CA THR A 71 9.48 4.15 10.05
C THR A 71 9.85 2.75 10.52
N ILE A 72 10.79 2.10 9.85
CA ILE A 72 11.27 0.75 10.14
C ILE A 72 12.57 0.84 10.94
N ASN A 73 12.63 0.19 12.09
CA ASN A 73 13.79 0.09 12.99
C ASN A 73 14.45 1.45 13.31
N GLY A 74 13.73 2.56 13.18
CA GLY A 74 14.22 3.91 13.42
C GLY A 74 15.16 4.48 12.35
N ASN A 75 15.53 3.72 11.31
CA ASN A 75 16.59 4.12 10.36
C ASN A 75 16.18 4.10 8.88
N ARG A 76 14.97 3.64 8.58
CA ARG A 76 14.38 3.67 7.25
C ARG A 76 12.98 4.25 7.33
N GLN A 77 12.64 5.12 6.39
CA GLN A 77 11.29 5.66 6.25
C GLN A 77 10.74 5.39 4.85
N LEU A 78 9.43 5.15 4.79
CA LEU A 78 8.67 4.96 3.56
C LEU A 78 7.40 5.80 3.64
N ARG A 79 7.07 6.47 2.54
CA ARG A 79 5.79 7.15 2.33
C ARG A 79 4.89 6.27 1.50
N PHE A 80 3.66 6.08 1.96
CA PHE A 80 2.67 5.22 1.32
C PHE A 80 1.38 5.97 1.07
N LYS A 81 0.72 5.64 -0.04
CA LYS A 81 -0.72 5.82 -0.23
C LYS A 81 -1.41 4.49 0.04
N VAL A 82 -2.53 4.51 0.74
CA VAL A 82 -3.33 3.32 1.02
C VAL A 82 -4.59 3.32 0.15
N GLU A 83 -4.86 2.18 -0.48
CA GLU A 83 -5.99 1.96 -1.37
C GLU A 83 -6.84 0.78 -0.86
N PRO A 84 -8.18 0.83 -0.94
CA PRO A 84 -9.00 -0.34 -0.63
C PRO A 84 -8.85 -1.38 -1.74
N VAL A 85 -8.96 -2.66 -1.40
CA VAL A 85 -8.94 -3.76 -2.37
C VAL A 85 -10.26 -4.53 -2.36
N VAL A 86 -10.41 -5.49 -1.44
CA VAL A 86 -11.62 -6.30 -1.27
C VAL A 86 -11.78 -6.64 0.20
N GLY A 87 -13.00 -6.53 0.72
CA GLY A 87 -13.28 -6.73 2.15
C GLY A 87 -12.41 -5.81 3.02
N ASN A 88 -11.73 -6.40 4.01
CA ASN A 88 -10.84 -5.69 4.94
C ASN A 88 -9.38 -5.64 4.46
N MET A 89 -9.14 -5.91 3.17
CA MET A 89 -7.81 -5.86 2.58
C MET A 89 -7.50 -4.46 2.03
N LEU A 90 -6.35 -3.92 2.42
CA LEU A 90 -5.84 -2.66 1.91
C LEU A 90 -4.53 -2.89 1.15
N LYS A 91 -4.21 -2.01 0.21
CA LYS A 91 -2.93 -2.01 -0.49
C LYS A 91 -2.14 -0.79 -0.07
N PHE A 92 -0.94 -1.02 0.43
CA PHE A 92 0.04 0.03 0.71
C PHE A 92 0.89 0.20 -0.53
N HIS A 93 0.73 1.32 -1.22
CA HIS A 93 1.50 1.67 -2.41
C HIS A 93 2.60 2.67 -2.04
N GLY A 94 3.85 2.23 -2.10
CA GLY A 94 5.01 3.07 -1.80
C GLY A 94 5.18 4.15 -2.84
N ILE A 95 5.43 5.37 -2.37
CA ILE A 95 5.64 6.56 -3.20
C ILE A 95 7.12 6.94 -3.15
N GLU A 96 7.66 7.00 -1.94
CA GLU A 96 9.03 7.42 -1.67
C GLU A 96 9.62 6.66 -0.48
N GLY A 97 10.94 6.62 -0.41
CA GLY A 97 11.67 6.08 0.71
C GLY A 97 12.96 6.82 0.98
N ARG A 98 13.44 6.72 2.21
CA ARG A 98 14.76 7.23 2.62
C ARG A 98 15.34 6.43 3.77
N THR A 99 16.64 6.59 3.99
CA THR A 99 17.39 5.97 5.09
C THR A 99 18.22 7.02 5.80
N ILE A 100 18.66 6.71 7.01
CA ILE A 100 19.67 7.53 7.71
C ILE A 100 21.03 7.32 7.04
N ASN A 101 21.71 8.43 6.74
CA ASN A 101 23.14 8.46 6.48
C ASN A 101 23.87 8.27 7.81
N LYS A 102 24.58 7.16 7.97
CA LYS A 102 25.27 6.82 9.22
C LYS A 102 26.45 7.74 9.52
N GLU A 103 27.11 8.27 8.50
CA GLU A 103 28.28 9.14 8.66
C GLU A 103 27.85 10.53 9.11
N GLN A 104 26.76 11.04 8.53
CA GLN A 104 26.24 12.39 8.80
C GLN A 104 25.20 12.42 9.92
N SER A 105 24.77 11.25 10.42
CA SER A 105 23.70 11.10 11.42
C SER A 105 22.40 11.84 11.05
N SER A 106 22.14 11.96 9.75
CA SER A 106 21.02 12.72 9.18
C SER A 106 20.22 11.84 8.21
N TRP A 107 18.98 12.22 7.92
CA TRP A 107 18.18 11.55 6.89
C TRP A 107 18.69 11.91 5.50
N ASN A 108 18.84 10.92 4.62
CA ASN A 108 18.99 11.16 3.19
C ASN A 108 17.71 11.79 2.62
N ASP A 109 17.84 12.39 1.43
CA ASP A 109 16.70 12.87 0.66
C ASP A 109 15.74 11.75 0.31
N TRP A 110 14.47 12.11 0.15
CA TRP A 110 13.45 11.19 -0.33
C TRP A 110 13.75 10.79 -1.77
N GLN A 111 13.66 9.49 -2.03
CA GLN A 111 13.84 8.91 -3.36
C GLN A 111 12.58 8.14 -3.74
N LYS A 112 12.23 8.17 -5.03
CA LYS A 112 11.07 7.45 -5.56
C LYS A 112 11.16 5.98 -5.17
N ASN A 113 10.03 5.45 -4.71
CA ASN A 113 9.88 4.05 -4.33
C ASN A 113 8.58 3.54 -4.96
N ASN A 114 8.51 2.25 -5.27
CA ASN A 114 7.32 1.61 -5.83
C ASN A 114 7.00 0.27 -5.13
N ILE A 115 7.64 0.00 -3.98
CA ILE A 115 7.34 -1.17 -3.17
C ILE A 115 5.88 -1.08 -2.77
N SER A 116 5.15 -2.16 -3.02
CA SER A 116 3.76 -2.29 -2.58
C SER A 116 3.57 -3.60 -1.84
N TYR A 117 2.66 -3.60 -0.88
CA TYR A 117 2.22 -4.80 -0.19
C TYR A 117 0.73 -4.75 0.12
N LEU A 118 0.12 -5.92 0.25
CA LEU A 118 -1.24 -6.02 0.75
C LEU A 118 -1.22 -6.16 2.26
N PHE A 119 -2.20 -5.51 2.85
CA PHE A 119 -2.46 -5.47 4.27
C PHE A 119 -3.77 -6.18 4.51
N GLN A 120 -3.71 -7.20 5.36
CA GLN A 120 -4.87 -7.93 5.84
C GLN A 120 -4.82 -7.94 7.36
N VAL A 121 -5.92 -7.52 7.99
CA VAL A 121 -6.09 -7.59 9.44
C VAL A 121 -6.93 -8.80 9.79
N ASP A 122 -6.55 -9.49 10.85
CA ASP A 122 -7.38 -10.45 11.56
C ASP A 122 -7.46 -10.10 13.06
N GLU A 123 -8.27 -10.84 13.82
CA GLU A 123 -8.57 -10.58 15.24
C GLU A 123 -7.35 -10.61 16.16
N PHE A 124 -6.18 -11.03 15.67
CA PHE A 124 -4.96 -11.16 16.44
C PHE A 124 -3.73 -10.47 15.80
N PHE A 125 -3.73 -10.23 14.49
CA PHE A 125 -2.52 -9.87 13.74
C PHE A 125 -2.73 -8.88 12.59
N TRP A 126 -1.66 -8.13 12.32
CA TRP A 126 -1.41 -7.45 11.05
C TRP A 126 -0.60 -8.38 10.15
N ASN A 127 -1.16 -8.73 8.99
CA ASN A 127 -0.47 -9.53 7.97
C ASN A 127 -0.02 -8.67 6.76
N GLU A 128 1.26 -8.78 6.39
CA GLU A 128 1.81 -8.17 5.18
C GLU A 128 2.08 -9.23 4.11
N VAL A 129 1.29 -9.16 3.02
CA VAL A 129 1.44 -10.03 1.86
C VAL A 129 2.34 -9.36 0.84
N PHE A 130 3.54 -9.91 0.66
CA PHE A 130 4.49 -9.51 -0.38
C PHE A 130 4.65 -10.63 -1.39
N ARG A 131 4.27 -10.40 -2.65
CA ARG A 131 4.46 -11.25 -3.86
C ARG A 131 3.84 -12.65 -3.83
N ASP A 132 3.85 -13.36 -2.71
CA ASP A 132 3.27 -14.68 -2.53
C ASP A 132 2.41 -14.75 -1.26
N LEU A 133 1.37 -15.58 -1.30
CA LEU A 133 0.42 -15.76 -0.19
C LEU A 133 1.00 -16.71 0.88
N GLU A 134 1.81 -17.67 0.47
CA GLU A 134 2.37 -18.70 1.35
C GLU A 134 3.28 -18.12 2.44
N ASN A 135 4.17 -17.18 2.08
CA ASN A 135 5.06 -16.52 3.03
C ASN A 135 4.42 -15.32 3.72
N SER A 136 3.24 -14.89 3.29
CA SER A 136 2.52 -13.81 3.97
C SER A 136 2.12 -14.23 5.39
N THR A 137 1.55 -15.41 5.55
CA THR A 137 1.10 -15.95 6.84
C THR A 137 2.22 -16.08 7.89
N LYS A 138 3.49 -16.07 7.44
CA LYS A 138 4.71 -16.16 8.25
C LYS A 138 5.24 -14.80 8.71
N ARG A 139 4.66 -13.67 8.27
CA ARG A 139 5.13 -12.30 8.54
C ARG A 139 4.12 -11.46 9.33
N ARG A 140 3.69 -11.97 10.48
CA ARG A 140 2.70 -11.34 11.35
C ARG A 140 3.30 -10.26 12.24
N PHE A 141 2.68 -9.08 12.26
CA PHE A 141 3.01 -8.00 13.18
C PHE A 141 1.97 -7.95 14.30
N SER A 142 2.44 -7.68 15.50
CA SER A 142 1.61 -7.43 16.68
C SER A 142 1.81 -5.98 17.13
N ARG A 143 0.73 -5.33 17.59
CA ARG A 143 0.82 -3.96 18.12
C ARG A 143 1.59 -3.97 19.44
N VAL A 144 2.49 -2.99 19.63
CA VAL A 144 3.37 -2.91 20.80
C VAL A 144 2.77 -2.07 21.93
N ILE A 145 1.97 -1.05 21.59
CA ILE A 145 1.40 -0.10 22.56
C ILE A 145 -0.13 -0.19 22.46
N THR A 146 -0.76 -0.51 23.59
CA THR A 146 -2.21 -0.75 23.75
C THR A 146 -2.95 0.42 24.40
N ASP A 147 -2.25 1.47 24.83
CA ASP A 147 -2.83 2.61 25.57
C ASP A 147 -3.78 3.48 24.73
N ASP A 148 -3.93 3.13 23.45
CA ASP A 148 -4.87 3.71 22.50
C ASP A 148 -6.24 3.02 22.65
N ASN A 149 -6.98 3.44 23.69
CA ASN A 149 -8.29 2.88 24.04
C ASN A 149 -9.40 3.18 23.00
N GLY A 150 -9.12 3.99 21.97
CA GLY A 150 -10.13 4.45 21.00
C GLY A 150 -10.31 3.54 19.79
N HIS A 151 -9.32 2.70 19.47
CA HIS A 151 -9.26 1.96 18.21
C HIS A 151 -8.69 0.56 18.43
N SER A 152 -9.56 -0.41 18.76
CA SER A 152 -9.14 -1.80 18.85
C SER A 152 -9.04 -2.40 17.44
N TYR A 153 -7.95 -3.10 17.13
CA TYR A 153 -7.80 -3.77 15.84
C TYR A 153 -8.80 -4.93 15.66
N GLN A 154 -9.43 -5.38 16.75
CA GLN A 154 -10.56 -6.32 16.71
C GLN A 154 -11.76 -5.72 15.96
N ASP A 155 -11.91 -4.39 15.95
CA ASP A 155 -12.95 -3.71 15.17
C ASP A 155 -12.66 -3.76 13.65
N LEU A 156 -11.41 -4.00 13.24
CA LEU A 156 -11.02 -4.20 11.84
C LEU A 156 -11.20 -5.66 11.38
N ALA A 157 -11.26 -6.61 12.30
CA ALA A 157 -11.33 -8.02 12.01
C ALA A 157 -12.77 -8.53 11.83
N ARG A 158 -13.75 -7.76 12.32
CA ARG A 158 -15.20 -7.97 12.10
C ARG A 158 -15.64 -7.48 10.72
#